data_AF-A0A401FJR9-F1
#
_entry.id   AF-A0A401FJR9-F1
#
_cell.length_a   1.000
_cell.length_b   1.000
_cell.length_c   1.000
_cell.angle_alpha   90.00
_cell.angle_beta   90.00
_cell.angle_gamma   90.00
#
_symmetry.space_group_name_H-M   'P 1'
#
loop_
_entity.id
_entity.type
_entity.pdbx_description
1 polymer ?
#
loop_
_entity_poly.entity_id
_entity_poly.type
_entity_poly.pdbx_seq_one_letter_code
_entity_poly.pdbx_strand_id
1 'polypeptide(L)'
;MTSKIKLDQIKRYQQNLDEDHSSAVIRRAVTHKGILGTSSDFNSDSAMEPVFSIDLSTGKVADQKQSGRCWMFAALNTMRVRVMNSFKVADDFELSQNYTNFWDKFEKSKLLLRKCHPYR
;
A
#
# COMPACT_ATOMS: atom_id res chain seq x y z
N MET A 1 -7.34 35.63 -5.14
CA MET A 1 -7.42 34.19 -5.47
C MET A 1 -8.77 33.94 -6.11
N THR A 2 -8.81 33.53 -7.37
CA THR A 2 -10.06 33.43 -8.15
C THR A 2 -10.63 32.03 -8.01
N SER A 3 -11.62 31.87 -7.12
CA SER A 3 -12.05 30.58 -6.57
C SER A 3 -13.07 29.81 -7.43
N LYS A 4 -13.38 30.25 -8.66
CA LYS A 4 -14.42 29.65 -9.51
C LYS A 4 -13.90 29.38 -10.92
N ILE A 5 -14.14 28.16 -11.40
CA ILE A 5 -13.91 27.76 -12.78
C ILE A 5 -14.93 28.49 -13.66
N LYS A 6 -14.44 29.23 -14.66
CA LYS A 6 -15.26 29.94 -15.64
C LYS A 6 -15.53 29.06 -16.86
N LEU A 7 -16.64 29.29 -17.56
CA LEU A 7 -17.01 28.56 -18.77
C LEU A 7 -15.94 28.67 -19.88
N ASP A 8 -15.30 29.83 -20.00
CA ASP A 8 -14.22 30.04 -20.97
C ASP A 8 -12.98 29.18 -20.67
N GLN A 9 -12.72 28.89 -19.39
CA GLN A 9 -11.62 28.00 -19.00
C GLN A 9 -11.93 26.55 -19.39
N ILE A 10 -13.19 26.11 -19.25
CA ILE A 10 -13.62 24.77 -19.67
C ILE A 10 -13.49 24.61 -21.17
N LYS A 11 -13.94 25.60 -21.95
CA LYS A 11 -13.77 25.59 -23.42
C LYS A 11 -12.30 25.47 -23.81
N ARG A 12 -11.41 26.21 -23.16
CA ARG A 12 -9.97 26.12 -23.37
C ARG A 12 -9.41 24.75 -23.02
N TYR A 13 -9.83 24.14 -21.91
CA TYR A 13 -9.35 22.79 -21.55
C TYR A 13 -9.83 21.72 -22.53
N GLN A 14 -11.06 21.84 -23.03
CA GLN A 14 -11.59 20.93 -24.05
C GLN A 14 -10.80 21.07 -25.35
N GLN A 15 -10.51 22.31 -25.79
CA GLN A 15 -9.68 22.55 -26.98
C GLN A 15 -8.28 21.93 -26.83
N ASN A 16 -7.61 22.17 -25.70
CA ASN A 16 -6.29 21.57 -25.45
C ASN A 16 -6.31 20.04 -25.46
N LEU A 17 -7.40 19.43 -25.00
CA LEU A 17 -7.57 17.98 -25.02
C LEU A 17 -7.80 17.46 -26.44
N ASP A 18 -8.61 18.16 -27.24
CA ASP A 18 -8.94 17.78 -28.61
C ASP A 18 -7.76 18.01 -29.59
N GLU A 19 -6.87 18.97 -29.28
CA GLU A 19 -5.63 19.21 -30.03
C GLU A 19 -4.60 18.08 -29.89
N ASP A 20 -4.61 17.35 -28.77
CA ASP A 20 -3.75 16.19 -28.56
C ASP A 20 -4.30 14.95 -29.28
N HIS A 21 -3.68 14.58 -30.40
CA HIS A 21 -4.01 13.38 -31.18
C HIS A 21 -4.06 12.07 -30.36
N SER A 22 -3.31 11.98 -29.26
CA SER A 22 -3.26 10.79 -28.40
C SER A 22 -4.43 10.72 -27.42
N SER A 23 -5.10 11.85 -27.15
CA SER A 23 -6.14 11.97 -26.12
C SER A 23 -7.34 11.06 -26.38
N ALA A 24 -7.74 10.89 -27.64
CA ALA A 24 -8.86 10.04 -28.00
C ALA A 24 -8.58 8.55 -27.73
N VAL A 25 -7.35 8.11 -28.00
CA VAL A 25 -6.90 6.73 -27.78
C VAL A 25 -6.74 6.48 -26.29
N ILE A 26 -6.06 7.39 -25.58
CA ILE A 26 -5.87 7.32 -24.12
C ILE A 26 -7.23 7.30 -23.41
N ARG A 27 -8.18 8.16 -23.81
CA ARG A 27 -9.52 8.19 -23.23
C ARG A 27 -10.22 6.84 -23.38
N ARG A 28 -10.20 6.23 -24.57
CA ARG A 28 -10.79 4.90 -24.78
C ARG A 28 -10.12 3.83 -23.92
N ALA A 29 -8.79 3.81 -23.90
CA ALA A 29 -8.02 2.83 -23.13
C ALA A 29 -8.33 2.95 -21.62
N VAL A 30 -8.25 4.15 -21.05
CA VAL A 30 -8.50 4.41 -19.63
C VAL A 30 -9.95 4.13 -19.25
N THR A 31 -10.93 4.49 -20.09
CA THR A 31 -12.36 4.20 -19.80
C THR A 31 -12.67 2.70 -19.81
N HIS A 32 -12.01 1.91 -20.66
CA HIS A 32 -12.27 0.47 -20.76
C HIS A 32 -11.43 -0.40 -19.81
N LYS A 33 -10.19 -0.01 -19.50
CA LYS A 33 -9.23 -0.82 -18.72
C LYS A 33 -8.83 -0.20 -17.38
N GLY A 34 -9.26 1.04 -17.10
CA GLY A 34 -8.82 1.79 -15.92
C GLY A 34 -7.38 2.31 -16.08
N ILE A 35 -6.95 3.11 -15.10
CA ILE A 35 -5.63 3.76 -15.14
C ILE A 35 -4.51 2.73 -15.06
N LEU A 36 -4.53 1.87 -14.03
CA LEU A 36 -3.46 0.89 -13.78
C LEU A 36 -3.25 -0.08 -14.94
N GLY A 37 -4.34 -0.60 -15.52
CA GLY A 37 -4.27 -1.52 -16.65
C GLY A 37 -3.87 -0.86 -17.96
N THR A 38 -4.02 0.47 -18.08
CA THR A 38 -3.55 1.22 -19.25
C THR A 38 -2.09 1.63 -19.10
N SER A 39 -1.63 1.87 -17.87
CA SER A 39 -0.27 2.32 -17.57
C SER A 39 0.74 1.18 -17.33
N SER A 40 0.35 -0.08 -17.48
CA SER A 40 1.26 -1.22 -17.31
C SER A 40 2.33 -1.23 -18.41
N ASP A 41 3.59 -1.48 -18.04
CA ASP A 41 4.75 -1.49 -18.94
C ASP A 41 5.50 -2.82 -18.86
N PHE A 42 5.52 -3.54 -19.98
CA PHE A 42 6.20 -4.83 -20.12
C PHE A 42 7.71 -4.75 -19.91
N ASN A 43 8.34 -3.60 -20.21
CA ASN A 43 9.77 -3.41 -19.97
C ASN A 43 10.06 -3.36 -18.47
N SER A 44 9.21 -2.66 -17.70
CA SER A 44 9.32 -2.62 -16.24
C SER A 44 9.10 -4.01 -15.63
N ASP A 45 8.15 -4.78 -16.15
CA ASP A 45 7.91 -6.15 -15.67
C ASP A 45 9.11 -7.06 -15.94
N SER A 46 9.72 -6.95 -17.13
CA SER A 46 10.91 -7.73 -17.50
C SER A 46 12.15 -7.33 -16.69
N ALA A 47 12.28 -6.06 -16.31
CA ALA A 47 13.37 -5.56 -15.49
C ALA A 47 13.24 -5.94 -14.00
N MET A 48 12.04 -6.28 -13.54
CA MET A 48 11.71 -6.59 -12.14
C MET A 48 11.68 -8.11 -11.87
N GLU A 49 12.51 -8.88 -12.58
CA GLU A 49 12.65 -10.31 -12.33
C GLU A 49 13.12 -10.54 -10.87
N PRO A 50 12.47 -11.43 -10.08
CA PRO A 50 12.77 -11.62 -8.66
C PRO A 50 14.04 -12.46 -8.43
N VAL A 51 15.14 -12.09 -9.08
CA VAL A 51 16.46 -12.70 -8.93
C VAL A 51 17.36 -11.75 -8.16
N PHE A 52 17.79 -12.18 -6.98
CA PHE A 52 18.60 -11.37 -6.07
C PHE A 52 19.94 -12.06 -5.80
N SER A 53 21.02 -11.28 -5.69
CA SER A 53 22.36 -11.81 -5.38
C SER A 53 22.47 -12.39 -3.96
N ILE A 54 21.62 -11.92 -3.06
CA ILE A 54 21.54 -12.35 -1.67
C ILE A 54 20.08 -12.62 -1.37
N ASP A 55 19.76 -13.89 -1.07
CA ASP A 55 18.43 -14.30 -0.67
C ASP A 55 18.44 -14.75 0.80
N LEU A 56 17.43 -14.33 1.55
CA LEU A 56 17.25 -14.66 2.95
C LEU A 56 16.10 -15.67 3.05
N SER A 57 16.36 -16.83 3.65
CA SER A 57 15.29 -17.78 3.97
C SER A 57 14.36 -17.17 5.02
N THR A 58 13.17 -16.75 4.58
CA THR A 58 12.19 -16.03 5.41
C THR A 58 10.92 -16.84 5.72
N GLY A 59 10.82 -18.08 5.24
CA GLY A 59 9.68 -18.96 5.46
C GLY A 59 8.41 -18.55 4.70
N LYS A 60 7.24 -19.07 5.11
CA LYS A 60 5.95 -18.79 4.45
C LYS A 60 5.48 -17.36 4.67
N VAL A 61 4.73 -16.80 3.72
CA VAL A 61 4.18 -15.44 3.81
C VAL A 61 3.00 -15.37 4.78
N ALA A 62 2.92 -14.32 5.61
CA ALA A 62 1.81 -14.08 6.53
C ALA A 62 0.75 -13.14 5.91
N ASP A 63 -0.54 -13.35 6.22
CA ASP A 63 -1.66 -12.59 5.65
C ASP A 63 -2.41 -11.75 6.70
N GLN A 64 -2.40 -10.43 6.51
CA GLN A 64 -3.10 -9.47 7.38
C GLN A 64 -4.62 -9.43 7.14
N LYS A 65 -5.11 -9.97 6.02
CA LYS A 65 -6.50 -9.93 5.56
C LYS A 65 -7.02 -8.49 5.49
N GLN A 66 -8.33 -8.30 5.70
CA GLN A 66 -8.99 -6.99 5.70
C GLN A 66 -8.71 -6.21 7.00
N SER A 67 -7.44 -5.94 7.30
CA SER A 67 -7.03 -5.15 8.47
C SER A 67 -5.85 -4.23 8.17
N GLY A 68 -5.79 -3.08 8.84
CA GLY A 68 -4.68 -2.11 8.70
C GLY A 68 -3.44 -2.45 9.55
N ARG A 69 -3.05 -3.73 9.62
CA ARG A 69 -1.99 -4.23 10.52
C ARG A 69 -0.62 -4.43 9.86
N CYS A 70 -0.40 -3.87 8.66
CA CYS A 70 0.83 -4.06 7.88
C CYS A 70 2.11 -3.82 8.69
N TRP A 71 2.14 -2.78 9.53
CA TRP A 71 3.29 -2.46 10.38
C TRP A 71 3.56 -3.54 11.45
N MET A 72 2.52 -4.15 12.01
CA MET A 72 2.67 -5.26 12.96
C MET A 72 3.19 -6.51 12.26
N PHE A 73 2.65 -6.82 11.07
CA PHE A 73 3.10 -7.96 10.27
C PHE A 73 4.55 -7.79 9.83
N ALA A 74 4.95 -6.61 9.37
CA ALA A 74 6.35 -6.32 9.02
C ALA A 74 7.29 -6.51 10.22
N ALA A 75 6.95 -5.94 11.39
CA ALA A 75 7.78 -6.09 12.59
C ALA A 75 7.88 -7.55 13.03
N LEU A 76 6.76 -8.27 13.13
CA LEU A 76 6.74 -9.67 13.55
C LEU A 76 7.41 -10.60 12.53
N ASN A 77 7.35 -10.29 11.23
CA ASN A 77 8.05 -11.04 10.19
C ASN A 77 9.58 -10.88 10.29
N THR A 78 10.09 -9.74 10.74
CA THR A 78 11.55 -9.62 11.00
C THR A 78 11.97 -10.41 12.25
N MET A 79 11.17 -10.35 13.31
CA MET A 79 11.46 -11.06 14.56
C MET A 79 11.38 -12.57 14.40
N ARG A 80 10.39 -13.08 13.66
CA ARG A 80 10.20 -14.53 13.48
C ARG A 80 11.40 -15.17 12.79
N VAL A 81 12.02 -14.52 11.81
CA VAL A 81 13.19 -15.08 11.08
C VAL A 81 14.34 -15.34 12.04
N ARG A 82 14.57 -14.43 12.99
CA ARG A 82 15.58 -14.62 14.03
C ARG A 82 15.22 -15.78 14.97
N VAL A 83 13.96 -15.90 15.37
CA VAL A 83 13.47 -16.99 16.24
C VAL A 83 13.60 -18.34 15.52
N MET A 84 13.21 -18.41 14.25
CA MET A 84 13.34 -19.58 13.39
C MET A 84 14.79 -20.04 13.29
N ASN A 85 15.70 -19.13 12.96
CA ASN A 85 17.12 -19.45 12.85
C ASN A 85 17.75 -19.89 14.19
N SER A 86 17.30 -19.31 15.32
CA SER A 86 17.88 -19.59 16.63
C SER A 86 17.37 -20.91 17.23
N PHE A 87 16.07 -21.20 17.09
CA PHE A 87 15.43 -22.35 17.71
C PHE A 87 15.17 -23.51 16.74
N LYS A 88 15.54 -23.36 15.46
CA LYS A 88 15.31 -24.34 14.37
C LYS A 88 13.85 -24.81 14.32
N VAL A 89 12.92 -23.88 14.56
CA VAL A 89 11.48 -24.14 14.44
C VAL A 89 11.07 -24.15 12.96
N ALA A 90 9.94 -24.79 12.66
CA ALA A 90 9.45 -24.96 11.31
C ALA A 90 9.18 -23.63 10.58
N ASP A 91 9.22 -23.68 9.25
CA ASP A 91 9.10 -22.50 8.36
C ASP A 91 7.72 -21.83 8.35
N ASP A 92 6.75 -22.43 9.04
CA ASP A 92 5.39 -21.94 9.22
C ASP A 92 5.16 -21.29 10.60
N PHE A 93 6.22 -21.09 11.39
CA PHE A 93 6.12 -20.42 12.66
C PHE A 93 5.67 -18.95 12.50
N GLU A 94 4.61 -18.58 13.24
CA GLU A 94 4.11 -17.22 13.32
C GLU A 94 4.03 -16.73 14.76
N LEU A 95 4.42 -15.48 14.98
CA LEU A 95 4.15 -14.77 16.22
C LEU A 95 2.72 -14.21 16.19
N SER A 96 2.01 -14.28 17.32
CA SER A 96 0.62 -13.83 17.39
C SER A 96 0.48 -12.34 17.10
N GLN A 97 0.05 -12.00 15.89
CA GLN A 97 -0.21 -10.62 15.48
C GLN A 97 -1.52 -10.09 16.11
N ASN A 98 -2.39 -10.98 16.60
CA ASN A 98 -3.59 -10.60 17.33
C ASN A 98 -3.27 -10.12 18.75
N TYR A 99 -2.27 -10.72 19.40
CA TYR A 99 -1.83 -10.30 20.74
C TYR A 99 -1.34 -8.85 20.74
N THR A 100 -0.48 -8.48 19.79
CA THR A 100 -0.01 -7.09 19.66
C THR A 100 -1.14 -6.13 19.27
N ASN A 101 -2.08 -6.58 18.44
CA ASN A 101 -3.25 -5.79 18.05
C ASN A 101 -4.22 -5.50 19.19
N PHE A 102 -4.39 -6.44 20.11
CA PHE A 102 -5.20 -6.23 21.31
C PHE A 102 -4.64 -5.08 22.17
N TRP A 103 -3.34 -5.14 22.50
CA TRP A 103 -2.69 -4.13 23.32
C TRP A 103 -2.60 -2.77 22.63
N ASP A 104 -2.31 -2.74 21.33
CA ASP A 104 -2.30 -1.50 20.55
C ASP A 104 -3.66 -0.77 20.62
N LYS A 105 -4.77 -1.49 20.44
CA LYS A 105 -6.11 -0.90 20.52
C LYS A 105 -6.46 -0.44 21.94
N PHE A 106 -6.05 -1.21 22.94
CA PHE A 106 -6.27 -0.86 24.34
C PHE A 106 -5.52 0.42 24.72
N GLU A 107 -4.24 0.50 24.41
CA GLU A 107 -3.41 1.68 24.69
C GLU A 107 -3.84 2.91 23.91
N LYS A 108 -4.22 2.76 22.64
CA LYS A 108 -4.73 3.87 21.82
C LYS A 108 -6.04 4.42 22.36
N SER A 109 -6.94 3.57 22.85
CA SER A 109 -8.19 4.00 23.49
C SER A 109 -7.90 4.83 24.74
N LYS A 110 -6.96 4.37 25.58
CA LYS A 110 -6.51 5.13 26.76
C LYS A 110 -5.86 6.46 26.38
N LEU A 111 -5.01 6.47 25.35
CA LEU A 111 -4.35 7.68 24.86
C LEU A 111 -5.38 8.69 24.33
N LEU A 112 -6.40 8.23 23.60
CA LEU A 112 -7.50 9.06 23.12
C LEU A 112 -8.24 9.73 24.28
N LEU A 113 -8.61 8.94 25.30
CA LEU A 113 -9.28 9.48 26.49
C LEU A 113 -8.43 10.55 27.19
N ARG A 114 -7.12 10.32 27.34
CA ARG A 114 -6.20 11.33 27.90
C ARG A 114 -6.12 12.60 27.05
N LYS A 115 -6.14 12.48 25.71
CA LYS A 115 -6.13 13.64 24.80
C LYS A 115 -7.44 14.44 24.85
N CYS A 116 -8.58 13.77 25.01
CA CYS A 116 -9.89 14.40 25.15
C CYS A 116 -10.08 15.09 26.51
N HIS A 117 -9.33 14.69 27.54
CA HIS A 117 -9.35 15.30 28.87
C HIS A 117 -7.93 15.73 29.29
N PRO A 118 -7.34 16.75 28.66
CA PRO A 118 -5.93 17.11 28.87
C PRO A 118 -5.67 17.81 30.21
N TYR A 119 -6.71 18.18 30.97
CA TYR A 119 -6.61 18.96 32.22
C TYR A 119 -6.95 18.16 33.49
N ARG A 120 -6.76 16.84 33.46
CA ARG A 120 -6.77 15.97 34.66
C ARG A 120 -5.47 15.19 34.74
#